data_AF-A0A193LIK1-F1
#
_entry.id   AF-A0A193LIK1-F1
#
_cell.length_a   1.000
_cell.length_b   1.000
_cell.length_c   1.000
_cell.angle_alpha   90.00
_cell.angle_beta   90.00
_cell.angle_gamma   90.00
#
_symmetry.space_group_name_H-M   'P 1'
#
loop_
_entity.id
_entity.type
_entity.pdbx_description
1 polymer ?
#
loop_
_entity_poly.entity_id
_entity_poly.type
_entity_poly.pdbx_seq_one_letter_code
_entity_poly.pdbx_strand_id
1 'polypeptide(L)'
;MLTLAAYRLETPKLSAEDRKQAWESVVSALDDWLHTKGAGELTRDSGEFSSETPGARGAFEKSTMMKGSDQLLELSLSESSPKGPTFKTKVSIVGEEEKVSVYLTLAATNAGDVVAPVMLYPRCPTVIRQLLRLRQDWTFGGSEVPPAKPIVLAGAETAGTLSGYLLNPSRTLPVVVISEVDGEPIWQNLPEKLAVDLAGLCSVVRIDGDASWALNDRLGKSRSCYLGAVRIYWPTMAGKNGPTGLRSVVWTAERLLSNDADGRGLSRFSTDLRRQVMNVAALAVDPPPGIRRIKGEHSRSRLAELEKRANANSEELELAKLFIEENESLKDALEIARAEIAKQAARADAAEYAVDAIKSNQTTATDEDEEEVQPQLPKPGEARYYKKTHSKPSYDVLVEILDCGHNSWQSANKADKARKGLERSIGDQTWRNLYHCGKCQGGGVWKVVW
;
A
#
# COMPACT_ATOMS: atom_id res chain seq x y z
N MET A 1 16.43 -11.87 -7.74
CA MET A 1 16.09 -10.56 -7.16
C MET A 1 14.58 -10.45 -7.10
N LEU A 2 14.01 -10.19 -5.93
CA LEU A 2 12.57 -10.08 -5.70
C LEU A 2 12.14 -8.61 -5.80
N THR A 3 11.20 -8.29 -6.70
CA THR A 3 10.56 -6.96 -6.73
C THR A 3 9.60 -6.85 -5.55
N LEU A 4 9.80 -5.81 -4.73
CA LEU A 4 9.01 -5.54 -3.53
C LEU A 4 7.86 -4.57 -3.79
N ALA A 5 8.07 -3.60 -4.67
CA ALA A 5 7.06 -2.62 -5.07
C ALA A 5 7.41 -2.01 -6.44
N ALA A 6 6.40 -1.57 -7.16
CA ALA A 6 6.56 -0.76 -8.36
C ALA A 6 5.57 0.43 -8.31
N TYR A 7 6.02 1.58 -8.80
CA TYR A 7 5.26 2.83 -8.82
C TYR A 7 5.30 3.42 -10.22
N ARG A 8 4.20 4.03 -10.64
CA ARG A 8 4.12 4.78 -11.89
C ARG A 8 3.33 6.05 -11.68
N LEU A 9 3.94 7.18 -12.06
CA LEU A 9 3.36 8.51 -11.99
C LEU A 9 3.38 9.09 -13.40
N GLU A 10 2.25 9.55 -13.91
CA GLU A 10 2.16 10.19 -15.23
C GLU A 10 1.52 11.57 -15.11
N THR A 11 2.09 12.57 -15.76
CA THR A 11 1.41 13.86 -15.91
C THR A 11 0.21 13.70 -16.86
N PRO A 12 -0.79 14.61 -16.79
CA PRO A 12 -1.73 14.77 -17.89
C PRO A 12 -0.98 15.19 -19.16
N LYS A 13 -1.72 15.35 -20.26
CA LYS A 13 -1.17 15.96 -21.47
C LYS A 13 -0.71 17.39 -21.17
N LEU A 14 0.54 17.71 -21.53
CA LEU A 14 1.20 18.98 -21.29
C LEU A 14 1.56 19.65 -22.62
N SER A 15 1.63 20.98 -22.61
CA SER A 15 2.26 21.73 -23.69
C SER A 15 3.77 21.47 -23.73
N ALA A 16 4.44 21.83 -24.82
CA ALA A 16 5.89 21.62 -24.95
C ALA A 16 6.70 22.33 -23.84
N GLU A 17 6.28 23.54 -23.45
CA GLU A 17 6.92 24.32 -22.38
C GLU A 17 6.63 23.73 -21.00
N ASP A 18 5.36 23.43 -20.70
CA ASP A 18 4.97 22.81 -19.43
C ASP A 18 5.64 21.44 -19.24
N ARG A 19 5.81 20.69 -20.33
CA ARG A 19 6.52 19.42 -20.33
C ARG A 19 7.99 19.61 -19.99
N LYS A 20 8.67 20.58 -20.61
CA LYS A 20 10.08 20.89 -20.33
C LYS A 20 10.25 21.27 -18.86
N GLN A 21 9.39 22.15 -18.33
CA GLN A 21 9.40 22.54 -16.92
C GLN A 21 9.13 21.34 -16.00
N ALA A 22 8.17 20.47 -16.35
CA ALA A 22 7.86 19.27 -15.58
C ALA A 22 9.04 18.30 -15.55
N TRP A 23 9.69 18.07 -16.69
CA TRP A 23 10.89 17.24 -16.80
C TRP A 23 12.02 17.79 -15.92
N GLU A 24 12.36 19.07 -16.07
CA GLU A 24 13.42 19.72 -15.29
C GLU A 24 13.14 19.65 -13.78
N SER A 25 11.88 19.89 -13.37
CA SER A 25 11.48 19.84 -11.96
C SER A 25 11.58 18.42 -11.39
N VAL A 26 11.18 17.40 -12.16
CA VAL A 26 11.26 15.99 -11.73
C VAL A 26 12.70 15.52 -11.65
N VAL A 27 13.55 15.90 -12.62
CA VAL A 27 14.99 15.59 -12.59
C VAL A 27 15.67 16.28 -11.42
N SER A 28 15.37 17.56 -11.15
CA SER A 28 15.88 18.28 -9.99
C SER A 28 15.48 17.60 -8.69
N ALA A 29 14.22 17.18 -8.54
CA ALA A 29 13.76 16.46 -7.34
C ALA A 29 14.48 15.10 -7.15
N LEU A 30 14.85 14.44 -8.25
CA LEU A 30 15.63 13.20 -8.20
C LEU A 30 17.07 13.44 -7.76
N ASP A 31 17.70 14.51 -8.27
CA ASP A 31 19.04 14.92 -7.90
C ASP A 31 19.11 15.38 -6.44
N ASP A 32 18.12 16.15 -5.98
CA ASP A 32 17.96 16.53 -4.56
C ASP A 32 17.81 15.29 -3.68
N TRP A 33 17.01 14.31 -4.09
CA TRP A 33 16.88 13.05 -3.37
C TRP A 33 18.22 12.30 -3.27
N LEU A 34 18.96 12.19 -4.36
CA LEU A 34 20.27 11.54 -4.37
C LEU A 34 21.28 12.30 -3.50
N HIS A 35 21.23 13.63 -3.49
CA HIS A 35 22.01 14.47 -2.60
C HIS A 35 21.68 14.24 -1.12
N THR A 36 20.40 14.12 -0.76
CA THR A 36 20.00 13.80 0.64
C THR A 36 20.50 12.44 1.11
N LYS A 37 20.80 11.52 0.19
CA LYS A 37 21.47 10.24 0.47
C LYS A 37 23.00 10.38 0.62
N GLY A 38 23.55 11.59 0.54
CA GLY A 38 24.98 11.87 0.69
C GLY A 38 25.81 11.60 -0.56
N ALA A 39 25.20 11.62 -1.75
CA ALA A 39 25.98 11.62 -3.00
C ALA A 39 26.63 12.99 -3.21
N GLY A 40 27.95 13.00 -3.45
CA GLY A 40 28.74 14.22 -3.62
C GLY A 40 28.55 14.88 -4.99
N GLU A 41 29.10 14.27 -6.05
CA GLU A 41 29.05 14.80 -7.42
C GLU A 41 27.91 14.14 -8.23
N LEU A 42 26.80 14.87 -8.40
CA LEU A 42 25.61 14.41 -9.13
C LEU A 42 25.74 14.48 -10.66
N THR A 43 26.82 15.09 -11.14
CA THR A 43 27.16 15.20 -12.57
C THR A 43 27.81 13.93 -13.10
N ARG A 44 28.25 13.02 -12.23
CA ARG A 44 28.83 11.74 -12.65
C ARG A 44 27.73 10.73 -12.97
N ASP A 45 27.98 9.91 -13.97
CA ASP A 45 27.13 8.77 -14.34
C ASP A 45 27.18 7.63 -13.31
N SER A 46 28.12 7.67 -12.35
CA SER A 46 28.15 6.74 -11.23
C SER A 46 28.88 7.32 -10.02
N GLY A 47 28.58 6.78 -8.84
CA GLY A 47 29.25 7.18 -7.60
C GLY A 47 28.76 6.41 -6.38
N GLU A 48 29.28 6.78 -5.22
CA GLU A 48 28.87 6.22 -3.93
C GLU A 48 27.97 7.20 -3.16
N PHE A 49 27.17 6.67 -2.24
CA PHE A 49 26.35 7.45 -1.32
C PHE A 49 26.27 6.79 0.07
N SER A 50 25.87 7.57 1.06
CA SER A 50 25.69 7.12 2.44
C SER A 50 24.31 6.47 2.61
N SER A 51 24.27 5.14 2.74
CA SER A 51 23.02 4.44 3.04
C SER A 51 22.55 4.76 4.45
N GLU A 52 21.24 4.96 4.62
CA GLU A 52 20.60 5.02 5.95
C GLU A 52 20.56 3.64 6.63
N THR A 53 20.82 2.56 5.87
CA THR A 53 20.90 1.21 6.43
C THR A 53 22.19 1.09 7.25
N PRO A 54 22.11 0.74 8.55
CA PRO A 54 23.30 0.66 9.41
C PRO A 54 24.40 -0.23 8.82
N GLY A 55 25.58 0.36 8.61
CA GLY A 55 26.76 -0.33 8.09
C GLY A 55 26.71 -0.69 6.61
N ALA A 56 25.71 -0.21 5.85
CA ALA A 56 25.64 -0.39 4.40
C ALA A 56 26.37 0.74 3.65
N ARG A 57 26.87 0.42 2.46
CA ARG A 57 27.31 1.40 1.48
C ARG A 57 26.38 1.38 0.28
N GLY A 58 26.13 2.56 -0.28
CA GLY A 58 25.31 2.75 -1.46
C GLY A 58 26.17 3.05 -2.68
N ALA A 59 25.81 2.51 -3.84
CA ALA A 59 26.34 2.90 -5.14
C ALA A 59 25.19 3.31 -6.05
N PHE A 60 25.40 4.31 -6.90
CA PHE A 60 24.42 4.73 -7.90
C PHE A 60 25.01 4.70 -9.31
N GLU A 61 24.13 4.49 -10.29
CA GLU A 61 24.39 4.59 -11.72
C GLU A 61 23.29 5.44 -12.36
N LYS A 62 23.67 6.46 -13.12
CA LYS A 62 22.80 7.38 -13.84
C LYS A 62 23.10 7.28 -15.33
N SER A 63 22.07 7.18 -16.17
CA SER A 63 22.23 7.16 -17.62
C SER A 63 21.12 7.97 -18.27
N THR A 64 21.49 8.81 -19.24
CA THR A 64 20.55 9.62 -20.03
C THR A 64 20.61 9.20 -21.48
N MET A 65 19.45 8.96 -22.09
CA MET A 65 19.29 8.62 -23.50
C MET A 65 18.32 9.62 -24.13
N MET A 66 18.66 10.10 -25.33
CA MET A 66 17.80 11.04 -26.06
C MET A 66 17.58 10.53 -27.48
N LYS A 67 16.35 10.63 -27.98
CA LYS A 67 16.01 10.35 -29.37
C LYS A 67 14.92 11.32 -29.85
N GLY A 68 15.30 12.26 -30.72
CA GLY A 68 14.38 13.31 -31.16
C GLY A 68 13.94 14.18 -29.98
N SER A 69 12.62 14.31 -29.78
CA SER A 69 11.99 15.00 -28.66
C SER A 69 11.88 14.16 -27.38
N ASP A 70 12.12 12.85 -27.48
CA ASP A 70 11.97 11.90 -26.39
C ASP A 70 13.25 11.75 -25.57
N GLN A 71 13.08 11.66 -24.25
CA GLN A 71 14.18 11.56 -23.30
C GLN A 71 13.90 10.47 -22.28
N LEU A 72 14.95 9.72 -21.93
CA LEU A 72 14.93 8.72 -20.87
C LEU A 72 16.09 8.99 -19.93
N LEU A 73 15.80 9.20 -18.65
CA LEU A 73 16.77 9.23 -17.58
C LEU A 73 16.55 8.02 -16.68
N GLU A 74 17.57 7.21 -16.48
CA GLU A 74 17.55 6.10 -15.54
C GLU A 74 18.55 6.35 -14.42
N LEU A 75 18.11 6.13 -13.19
CA LEU A 75 18.92 6.16 -11.98
C LEU A 75 18.72 4.84 -11.23
N SER A 76 19.80 4.12 -10.95
CA SER A 76 19.78 2.86 -10.21
C SER A 76 20.65 2.99 -8.98
N LEU A 77 20.07 2.79 -7.80
CA LEU A 77 20.75 2.75 -6.51
C LEU A 77 20.83 1.31 -6.03
N SER A 78 22.00 0.90 -5.56
CA SER A 78 22.24 -0.40 -4.92
C SER A 78 22.79 -0.18 -3.52
N GLU A 79 22.10 -0.71 -2.50
CA GLU A 79 22.48 -0.61 -1.09
C GLU A 79 22.78 -2.02 -0.58
N SER A 80 24.06 -2.31 -0.31
CA SER A 80 24.48 -3.63 0.16
C SER A 80 24.83 -3.58 1.64
N SER A 81 24.20 -4.45 2.43
CA SER A 81 24.51 -4.66 3.84
C SER A 81 25.40 -5.91 3.99
N PRO A 82 26.47 -5.89 4.83
CA PRO A 82 27.38 -7.03 4.98
C PRO A 82 26.75 -8.35 5.43
N LYS A 83 25.61 -8.28 6.15
CA LYS A 83 24.89 -9.45 6.68
C LYS A 83 23.39 -9.42 6.37
N GLY A 84 22.98 -8.51 5.50
CA GLY A 84 21.59 -8.21 5.23
C GLY A 84 21.28 -8.25 3.74
N PRO A 85 20.02 -8.07 3.35
CA PRO A 85 19.63 -8.00 1.95
C PRO A 85 20.32 -6.83 1.23
N THR A 86 20.63 -7.02 -0.05
CA THR A 86 20.95 -5.92 -0.97
C THR A 86 19.66 -5.35 -1.52
N PHE A 87 19.41 -4.06 -1.30
CA PHE A 87 18.27 -3.35 -1.87
C PHE A 87 18.68 -2.67 -3.17
N LYS A 88 17.81 -2.71 -4.17
CA LYS A 88 17.96 -1.98 -5.43
C LYS A 88 16.75 -1.10 -5.64
N THR A 89 16.97 0.20 -5.82
CA THR A 89 15.94 1.15 -6.22
C THR A 89 16.27 1.65 -7.61
N LYS A 90 15.37 1.44 -8.56
CA LYS A 90 15.53 1.95 -9.92
C LYS A 90 14.46 2.97 -10.22
N VAL A 91 14.84 4.14 -10.69
CA VAL A 91 13.95 5.20 -11.16
C VAL A 91 14.20 5.42 -12.64
N SER A 92 13.14 5.49 -13.43
CA SER A 92 13.16 5.80 -14.84
C SER A 92 12.21 6.97 -15.09
N ILE A 93 12.72 8.07 -15.62
CA ILE A 93 11.94 9.23 -16.05
C ILE A 93 11.90 9.22 -17.57
N VAL A 94 10.69 9.27 -18.13
CA VAL A 94 10.46 9.31 -19.57
C VAL A 94 9.76 10.63 -19.90
N GLY A 95 10.35 11.42 -20.79
CA GLY A 95 9.72 12.58 -21.40
C GLY A 95 9.32 12.19 -22.81
N GLU A 96 8.02 12.05 -23.06
CA GLU A 96 7.45 11.84 -24.39
C GLU A 96 6.96 13.18 -24.95
N GLU A 97 6.37 13.24 -26.15
CA GLU A 97 5.95 14.53 -26.75
C GLU A 97 4.97 15.34 -25.88
N GLU A 98 3.99 14.68 -25.25
CA GLU A 98 2.91 15.36 -24.50
C GLU A 98 2.92 15.05 -23.00
N LYS A 99 3.84 14.25 -22.47
CA LYS A 99 3.79 13.85 -21.05
C LYS A 99 5.14 13.50 -20.46
N VAL A 100 5.22 13.58 -19.14
CA VAL A 100 6.33 13.04 -18.34
C VAL A 100 5.82 11.87 -17.52
N SER A 101 6.55 10.76 -17.55
CA SER A 101 6.23 9.56 -16.79
C SER A 101 7.41 9.17 -15.91
N VAL A 102 7.15 8.87 -14.64
CA VAL A 102 8.12 8.34 -13.69
C VAL A 102 7.74 6.91 -13.36
N TYR A 103 8.69 5.99 -13.49
CA TYR A 103 8.56 4.60 -13.09
C TYR A 103 9.62 4.28 -12.06
N LEU A 104 9.22 3.72 -10.93
CA LEU A 104 10.14 3.33 -9.87
C LEU A 104 9.91 1.87 -9.49
N THR A 105 10.98 1.09 -9.37
CA THR A 105 10.95 -0.24 -8.78
C THR A 105 11.85 -0.32 -7.55
N LEU A 106 11.35 -1.01 -6.54
CA LEU A 106 12.11 -1.40 -5.36
C LEU A 106 12.26 -2.90 -5.38
N ALA A 107 13.49 -3.39 -5.24
CA ALA A 107 13.78 -4.81 -5.22
C ALA A 107 14.78 -5.15 -4.12
N ALA A 108 14.80 -6.41 -3.70
CA ALA A 108 15.78 -6.93 -2.77
C ALA A 108 16.30 -8.31 -3.20
N THR A 109 17.55 -8.58 -2.85
CA THR A 109 18.17 -9.90 -2.99
C THR A 109 18.82 -10.27 -1.67
N ASN A 110 18.73 -11.54 -1.27
CA ASN A 110 19.43 -12.01 -0.08
C ASN A 110 20.95 -12.03 -0.34
N ALA A 111 21.77 -11.58 0.60
CA ALA A 111 23.22 -11.50 0.42
C ALA A 111 23.95 -12.82 0.71
N GLY A 112 23.26 -13.97 0.67
CA GLY A 112 23.89 -15.27 0.88
C GLY A 112 23.01 -16.45 0.51
N ASP A 113 23.61 -17.65 0.51
CA ASP A 113 23.01 -18.92 0.09
C ASP A 113 22.12 -19.58 1.17
N VAL A 114 21.63 -18.79 2.12
CA VAL A 114 20.80 -19.30 3.21
C VAL A 114 19.33 -19.28 2.79
N VAL A 115 18.71 -20.46 2.79
CA VAL A 115 17.25 -20.62 2.64
C VAL A 115 16.58 -20.34 3.98
N ALA A 116 16.24 -19.08 4.24
CA ALA A 116 15.51 -18.65 5.43
C ALA A 116 14.50 -17.55 5.10
N PRO A 117 13.41 -17.39 5.87
CA PRO A 117 12.48 -16.28 5.71
C PRO A 117 13.20 -14.95 5.91
N VAL A 118 13.26 -14.12 4.86
CA VAL A 118 13.80 -12.76 4.95
C VAL A 118 12.64 -11.80 5.19
N MET A 119 12.56 -11.27 6.40
CA MET A 119 11.53 -10.29 6.75
C MET A 119 11.93 -8.90 6.22
N LEU A 120 11.39 -8.55 5.05
CA LEU A 120 11.59 -7.25 4.41
C LEU A 120 10.38 -6.36 4.67
N TYR A 121 10.64 -5.14 5.12
CA TYR A 121 9.60 -4.17 5.45
C TYR A 121 9.76 -2.87 4.65
N PRO A 122 9.69 -2.92 3.31
CA PRO A 122 9.88 -1.77 2.43
C PRO A 122 8.83 -0.69 2.69
N ARG A 123 9.22 0.56 2.97
CA ARG A 123 8.30 1.71 3.04
C ARG A 123 8.18 2.36 1.68
N CYS A 124 7.17 3.22 1.51
CA CYS A 124 7.10 4.08 0.34
C CYS A 124 8.44 4.84 0.19
N PRO A 125 9.11 4.80 -0.98
CA PRO A 125 10.35 5.52 -1.19
C PRO A 125 10.16 7.03 -1.00
N THR A 126 11.11 7.69 -0.34
CA THR A 126 11.03 9.15 -0.08
C THR A 126 10.90 9.97 -1.36
N VAL A 127 11.57 9.55 -2.44
CA VAL A 127 11.46 10.17 -3.76
C VAL A 127 10.02 10.20 -4.30
N ILE A 128 9.23 9.14 -4.10
CA ILE A 128 7.81 9.13 -4.49
C ILE A 128 7.05 10.23 -3.74
N ARG A 129 7.26 10.35 -2.42
CA ARG A 129 6.60 11.40 -1.63
C ARG A 129 7.07 12.80 -2.02
N GLN A 130 8.33 12.98 -2.42
CA GLN A 130 8.84 14.27 -2.93
C GLN A 130 8.17 14.63 -4.25
N LEU A 131 8.07 13.67 -5.19
CA LEU A 131 7.39 13.87 -6.47
C LEU A 131 5.90 14.19 -6.29
N LEU A 132 5.21 13.52 -5.37
CA LEU A 132 3.80 13.80 -5.04
C LEU A 132 3.59 15.16 -4.35
N ARG A 133 4.62 15.75 -3.75
CA ARG A 133 4.57 17.13 -3.21
C ARG A 133 4.85 18.17 -4.27
N LEU A 134 5.67 17.81 -5.26
CA LEU A 134 6.03 18.68 -6.37
C LEU A 134 4.81 19.00 -7.24
N ARG A 135 3.93 18.02 -7.47
CA ARG A 135 2.72 18.15 -8.29
C ARG A 135 1.57 17.35 -7.72
N GLN A 136 0.34 17.85 -7.89
CA GLN A 136 -0.89 17.19 -7.43
C GLN A 136 -1.66 16.49 -8.55
N ASP A 137 -1.29 16.71 -9.81
CA ASP A 137 -2.00 16.20 -10.98
C ASP A 137 -1.39 14.90 -11.54
N TRP A 138 -0.63 14.17 -10.72
CA TRP A 138 -0.13 12.86 -11.09
C TRP A 138 -1.29 11.88 -11.29
N THR A 139 -1.21 11.07 -12.35
CA THR A 139 -2.18 10.04 -12.69
C THR A 139 -1.53 8.66 -12.86
N PHE A 140 -2.32 7.61 -12.64
CA PHE A 140 -1.97 6.22 -12.93
C PHE A 140 -3.18 5.54 -13.57
N GLY A 141 -3.04 5.14 -14.84
CA GLY A 141 -4.14 4.50 -15.57
C GLY A 141 -5.43 5.33 -15.58
N GLY A 142 -5.31 6.67 -15.62
CA GLY A 142 -6.43 7.60 -15.62
C GLY A 142 -7.02 7.93 -14.24
N SER A 143 -6.57 7.29 -13.15
CA SER A 143 -6.94 7.69 -11.78
C SER A 143 -5.90 8.65 -11.20
N GLU A 144 -6.34 9.59 -10.37
CA GLU A 144 -5.44 10.44 -9.59
C GLU A 144 -4.57 9.59 -8.65
N VAL A 145 -3.30 9.97 -8.52
CA VAL A 145 -2.37 9.26 -7.65
C VAL A 145 -2.55 9.72 -6.20
N PRO A 146 -2.71 8.80 -5.23
CA PRO A 146 -2.97 9.14 -3.84
C PRO A 146 -1.81 9.91 -3.19
N PRO A 147 -2.09 11.02 -2.49
CA PRO A 147 -1.09 11.79 -1.78
C PRO A 147 -0.66 11.08 -0.48
N ALA A 148 0.41 11.59 0.15
CA ALA A 148 0.88 11.14 1.46
C ALA A 148 0.06 11.73 2.64
N LYS A 149 -1.25 11.91 2.47
CA LYS A 149 -2.16 12.50 3.47
C LYS A 149 -3.52 11.79 3.42
N PRO A 150 -4.14 11.48 4.58
CA PRO A 150 -5.48 10.90 4.58
C PRO A 150 -6.52 11.89 4.06
N ILE A 151 -7.50 11.35 3.32
CA ILE A 151 -8.70 12.07 2.89
C ILE A 151 -9.73 11.91 4.01
N VAL A 152 -10.23 13.02 4.54
CA VAL A 152 -11.25 13.00 5.62
C VAL A 152 -12.60 13.28 5.00
N LEU A 153 -13.54 12.38 5.21
CA LEU A 153 -14.93 12.50 4.78
C LEU A 153 -15.82 12.40 6.02
N ALA A 154 -16.56 13.46 6.31
CA ALA A 154 -17.45 13.57 7.45
C ALA A 154 -18.86 13.89 6.97
N GLY A 155 -19.87 13.39 7.66
CA GLY A 155 -21.28 13.58 7.29
C GLY A 155 -21.76 12.64 6.20
N ALA A 156 -23.07 12.34 6.25
CA ALA A 156 -23.74 11.39 5.37
C ALA A 156 -23.66 11.75 3.87
N GLU A 157 -23.51 13.03 3.53
CA GLU A 157 -23.42 13.53 2.15
C GLU A 157 -22.14 13.04 1.44
N THR A 158 -21.06 12.81 2.19
CA THR A 158 -19.77 12.40 1.62
C THR A 158 -19.74 10.93 1.18
N ALA A 159 -20.66 10.11 1.68
CA ALA A 159 -20.79 8.69 1.31
C ALA A 159 -21.16 8.51 -0.17
N GLY A 160 -21.88 9.47 -0.77
CA GLY A 160 -22.18 9.47 -2.20
C GLY A 160 -20.91 9.53 -3.05
N THR A 161 -20.00 10.44 -2.72
CA THR A 161 -18.71 10.61 -3.39
C THR A 161 -17.84 9.35 -3.24
N LEU A 162 -17.73 8.83 -2.02
CA LEU A 162 -16.91 7.64 -1.76
C LEU A 162 -17.48 6.40 -2.47
N SER A 163 -18.78 6.12 -2.34
CA SER A 163 -19.39 4.96 -3.01
C SER A 163 -19.30 5.06 -4.54
N GLY A 164 -19.52 6.24 -5.11
CA GLY A 164 -19.36 6.47 -6.55
C GLY A 164 -17.94 6.22 -7.02
N TYR A 165 -16.93 6.65 -6.26
CA TYR A 165 -15.53 6.37 -6.57
C TYR A 165 -15.18 4.89 -6.42
N LEU A 166 -15.66 4.22 -5.36
CA LEU A 166 -15.40 2.80 -5.12
C LEU A 166 -15.96 1.90 -6.22
N LEU A 167 -17.15 2.25 -6.75
CA LEU A 167 -17.86 1.53 -7.80
C LEU A 167 -17.40 1.91 -9.22
N ASN A 168 -16.55 2.92 -9.38
CA ASN A 168 -16.06 3.34 -10.69
C ASN A 168 -15.20 2.23 -11.33
N PRO A 169 -15.61 1.66 -12.49
CA PRO A 169 -14.87 0.58 -13.15
C PRO A 169 -13.53 1.04 -13.73
N SER A 170 -13.34 2.35 -13.93
CA SER A 170 -12.07 2.94 -14.40
C SER A 170 -11.09 3.21 -13.25
N ARG A 171 -11.46 2.94 -11.99
CA ARG A 171 -10.56 3.08 -10.85
C ARG A 171 -9.44 2.04 -10.96
N THR A 172 -8.20 2.49 -10.87
CA THR A 172 -7.00 1.65 -11.03
C THR A 172 -6.23 1.41 -9.74
N LEU A 173 -6.55 2.17 -8.67
CA LEU A 173 -5.85 2.07 -7.38
C LEU A 173 -6.80 1.65 -6.25
N PRO A 174 -6.30 0.87 -5.27
CA PRO A 174 -7.07 0.50 -4.10
C PRO A 174 -7.39 1.70 -3.20
N VAL A 175 -8.43 1.54 -2.40
CA VAL A 175 -8.83 2.50 -1.36
C VAL A 175 -8.89 1.80 -0.02
N VAL A 176 -8.19 2.31 0.98
CA VAL A 176 -8.32 1.90 2.38
C VAL A 176 -9.25 2.89 3.07
N VAL A 177 -10.38 2.40 3.57
CA VAL A 177 -11.33 3.16 4.37
C VAL A 177 -11.14 2.80 5.84
N ILE A 178 -11.01 3.81 6.69
CA ILE A 178 -10.86 3.71 8.14
C ILE A 178 -12.08 4.37 8.75
N SER A 179 -12.93 3.60 9.41
CA SER A 179 -14.07 4.14 10.14
C SER A 179 -13.68 4.55 11.55
N GLU A 180 -14.38 5.54 12.08
CA GLU A 180 -14.25 5.97 13.47
C GLU A 180 -15.11 5.15 14.43
N VAL A 181 -14.72 5.18 15.69
CA VAL A 181 -15.52 4.78 16.84
C VAL A 181 -15.50 5.92 17.85
N ASP A 182 -16.67 6.45 18.22
CA ASP A 182 -16.81 7.64 19.08
C ASP A 182 -15.95 8.85 18.62
N GLY A 183 -15.89 9.08 17.31
CA GLY A 183 -15.23 10.22 16.69
C GLY A 183 -13.71 10.08 16.49
N GLU A 184 -13.13 8.91 16.80
CA GLU A 184 -11.70 8.66 16.63
C GLU A 184 -11.43 7.33 15.91
N PRO A 185 -10.35 7.22 15.12
CA PRO A 185 -9.92 5.94 14.57
C PRO A 185 -9.40 5.03 15.70
N ILE A 186 -9.42 3.71 15.46
CA ILE A 186 -9.06 2.72 16.49
C ILE A 186 -7.65 2.90 17.08
N TRP A 187 -6.72 3.39 16.26
CA TRP A 187 -5.44 3.91 16.67
C TRP A 187 -5.29 5.32 16.09
N GLN A 188 -5.02 6.32 16.95
CA GLN A 188 -5.06 7.74 16.58
C GLN A 188 -4.23 8.09 15.34
N ASN A 189 -3.01 7.55 15.21
CA ASN A 189 -2.10 7.86 14.10
C ASN A 189 -2.23 6.88 12.90
N LEU A 190 -3.24 6.01 12.89
CA LEU A 190 -3.39 5.00 11.83
C LEU A 190 -3.59 5.65 10.44
N PRO A 191 -4.51 6.62 10.25
CA PRO A 191 -4.74 7.22 8.94
C PRO A 191 -3.49 7.89 8.37
N GLU A 192 -2.78 8.67 9.17
CA GLU A 192 -1.57 9.39 8.76
C GLU A 192 -0.44 8.42 8.45
N LYS A 193 -0.25 7.40 9.29
CA LYS A 193 0.78 6.39 9.09
C LYS A 193 0.55 5.62 7.78
N LEU A 194 -0.67 5.16 7.54
CA LEU A 194 -1.00 4.43 6.31
C LEU A 194 -0.89 5.33 5.08
N ALA A 195 -1.33 6.59 5.15
CA ALA A 195 -1.24 7.51 4.02
C ALA A 195 0.21 7.76 3.60
N VAL A 196 1.13 7.89 4.57
CA VAL A 196 2.57 8.02 4.28
C VAL A 196 3.17 6.72 3.73
N ASP A 197 2.80 5.58 4.32
CA ASP A 197 3.33 4.26 3.97
C ASP A 197 2.85 3.76 2.60
N LEU A 198 1.65 4.18 2.18
CA LEU A 198 0.96 3.75 0.94
C LEU A 198 0.89 4.85 -0.14
N ALA A 199 1.49 6.02 0.09
CA ALA A 199 1.50 7.12 -0.86
C ALA A 199 1.92 6.64 -2.26
N GLY A 200 1.17 7.04 -3.28
CA GLY A 200 1.40 6.60 -4.65
C GLY A 200 0.72 5.28 -5.06
N LEU A 201 0.25 4.47 -4.10
CA LEU A 201 -0.33 3.14 -4.39
C LEU A 201 -1.75 2.96 -3.87
N CYS A 202 -2.15 3.64 -2.80
CA CYS A 202 -3.48 3.47 -2.22
C CYS A 202 -3.99 4.75 -1.55
N SER A 203 -5.25 5.11 -1.83
CA SER A 203 -5.93 6.20 -1.13
C SER A 203 -6.31 5.76 0.26
N VAL A 204 -5.97 6.57 1.27
CA VAL A 204 -6.40 6.34 2.66
C VAL A 204 -7.50 7.34 2.99
N VAL A 205 -8.69 6.83 3.27
CA VAL A 205 -9.90 7.60 3.55
C VAL A 205 -10.32 7.35 4.99
N ARG A 206 -10.50 8.41 5.76
CA ARG A 206 -11.07 8.38 7.11
C ARG A 206 -12.53 8.82 7.02
N ILE A 207 -13.43 8.03 7.61
CA ILE A 207 -14.87 8.31 7.64
C ILE A 207 -15.40 8.35 9.07
N ASP A 208 -16.32 9.26 9.35
CA ASP A 208 -17.04 9.34 10.62
C ASP A 208 -18.23 8.35 10.67
N GLY A 209 -18.98 8.39 11.78
CA GLY A 209 -20.14 7.53 11.99
C GLY A 209 -21.25 7.74 10.95
N ASP A 210 -21.56 8.99 10.62
CA ASP A 210 -22.63 9.33 9.67
C ASP A 210 -22.29 8.90 8.25
N ALA A 211 -21.05 9.12 7.81
CA ALA A 211 -20.55 8.64 6.53
C ALA A 211 -20.51 7.11 6.47
N SER A 212 -20.14 6.44 7.58
CA SER A 212 -20.17 4.96 7.68
C SER A 212 -21.58 4.38 7.53
N TRP A 213 -22.57 4.97 8.18
CA TRP A 213 -23.98 4.56 8.05
C TRP A 213 -24.50 4.79 6.63
N ALA A 214 -24.29 5.98 6.07
CA ALA A 214 -24.71 6.28 4.70
C ALA A 214 -23.98 5.41 3.66
N LEU A 215 -22.74 4.99 3.91
CA LEU A 215 -22.01 4.05 3.07
C LEU A 215 -22.61 2.64 3.15
N ASN A 216 -23.07 2.23 4.34
CA ASN A 216 -23.78 0.97 4.54
C ASN A 216 -25.06 0.90 3.71
N ASP A 217 -25.87 1.95 3.72
CA ASP A 217 -27.12 1.99 2.96
C ASP A 217 -26.89 1.88 1.45
N ARG A 218 -25.74 2.38 0.97
CA ARG A 218 -25.39 2.39 -0.45
C ARG A 218 -24.72 1.10 -0.93
N LEU A 219 -23.82 0.53 -0.13
CA LEU A 219 -23.01 -0.64 -0.54
C LEU A 219 -23.52 -1.96 0.05
N GLY A 220 -24.37 -1.89 1.08
CA GLY A 220 -24.80 -3.02 1.88
C GLY A 220 -23.83 -3.39 3.02
N LYS A 221 -24.36 -4.06 4.05
CA LYS A 221 -23.65 -4.48 5.26
C LYS A 221 -22.36 -5.24 5.01
N SER A 222 -22.37 -6.18 4.07
CA SER A 222 -21.20 -7.00 3.73
C SER A 222 -20.04 -6.18 3.13
N ARG A 223 -20.31 -4.98 2.61
CA ARG A 223 -19.36 -4.12 1.89
C ARG A 223 -19.06 -2.80 2.61
N SER A 224 -19.70 -2.52 3.74
CA SER A 224 -19.46 -1.29 4.50
C SER A 224 -18.23 -1.38 5.42
N CYS A 225 -17.73 -0.23 5.88
CA CYS A 225 -16.65 -0.08 6.85
C CYS A 225 -17.18 0.72 8.05
N TYR A 226 -17.26 0.11 9.23
CA TYR A 226 -17.99 0.65 10.37
C TYR A 226 -17.34 0.32 11.71
N LEU A 227 -17.73 1.05 12.76
CA LEU A 227 -17.37 0.79 14.17
C LEU A 227 -15.86 0.58 14.40
N GLY A 228 -15.03 1.49 13.89
CA GLY A 228 -13.57 1.40 14.05
C GLY A 228 -12.89 0.38 13.14
N ALA A 229 -13.62 -0.25 12.21
CA ALA A 229 -13.04 -1.15 11.22
C ALA A 229 -12.16 -0.42 10.21
N VAL A 230 -11.26 -1.18 9.61
CA VAL A 230 -10.47 -0.80 8.43
C VAL A 230 -10.86 -1.73 7.30
N ARG A 231 -11.10 -1.21 6.10
CA ARG A 231 -11.42 -2.02 4.92
C ARG A 231 -10.62 -1.56 3.72
N ILE A 232 -9.99 -2.49 3.01
CA ILE A 232 -9.40 -2.21 1.69
C ILE A 232 -10.37 -2.63 0.60
N TYR A 233 -10.55 -1.76 -0.39
CA TYR A 233 -11.32 -1.98 -1.60
C TYR A 233 -10.39 -2.02 -2.79
N TRP A 234 -10.26 -3.19 -3.42
CA TRP A 234 -9.43 -3.36 -4.61
C TRP A 234 -10.16 -2.83 -5.86
N PRO A 235 -9.43 -2.40 -6.90
CA PRO A 235 -10.00 -2.13 -8.21
C PRO A 235 -10.77 -3.34 -8.75
N THR A 236 -11.87 -3.07 -9.44
CA THR A 236 -12.68 -4.11 -10.08
C THR A 236 -12.03 -4.46 -11.42
N MET A 237 -11.60 -5.71 -11.61
CA MET A 237 -11.19 -6.17 -12.93
C MET A 237 -12.44 -6.49 -13.75
N ALA A 238 -12.55 -5.94 -14.96
CA ALA A 238 -13.60 -6.31 -15.89
C ALA A 238 -13.41 -7.78 -16.31
N GLY A 239 -14.22 -8.67 -15.73
CA GLY A 239 -14.26 -10.08 -16.14
C GLY A 239 -15.07 -10.25 -17.43
N LYS A 240 -14.91 -11.41 -18.09
CA LYS A 240 -15.71 -11.80 -19.27
C LYS A 240 -17.23 -11.83 -19.03
N ASN A 241 -17.65 -11.95 -17.76
CA ASN A 241 -19.05 -12.03 -17.35
C ASN A 241 -19.56 -10.74 -16.68
N GLY A 242 -18.88 -9.60 -16.92
CA GLY A 242 -19.18 -8.33 -16.26
C GLY A 242 -18.39 -8.12 -14.97
N PRO A 243 -18.59 -6.97 -14.28
CA PRO A 243 -17.87 -6.66 -13.05
C PRO A 243 -18.26 -7.66 -11.95
N THR A 244 -17.31 -8.49 -11.53
CA THR A 244 -17.38 -9.20 -10.25
C THR A 244 -17.49 -8.13 -9.16
N GLY A 245 -18.44 -8.25 -8.23
CA GLY A 245 -18.73 -7.20 -7.24
C GLY A 245 -17.49 -6.65 -6.49
N LEU A 246 -17.68 -5.54 -5.80
CA LEU A 246 -16.62 -4.78 -5.12
C LEU A 246 -15.72 -5.67 -4.21
N ARG A 247 -14.53 -6.04 -4.72
CA ARG A 247 -13.57 -6.89 -4.00
C ARG A 247 -13.00 -6.12 -2.82
N SER A 248 -13.17 -6.65 -1.61
CA SER A 248 -12.70 -5.99 -0.40
C SER A 248 -12.33 -6.96 0.71
N VAL A 249 -11.49 -6.49 1.64
CA VAL A 249 -11.13 -7.20 2.88
C VAL A 249 -11.36 -6.25 4.05
N VAL A 250 -12.06 -6.72 5.08
CA VAL A 250 -12.35 -5.95 6.30
C VAL A 250 -11.61 -6.52 7.50
N TRP A 251 -11.08 -5.60 8.31
CA TRP A 251 -10.54 -5.87 9.63
C TRP A 251 -11.38 -5.11 10.65
N THR A 252 -12.19 -5.86 11.41
CA THR A 252 -13.00 -5.30 12.49
C THR A 252 -12.11 -4.77 13.61
N ALA A 253 -12.62 -3.81 14.38
CA ALA A 253 -11.92 -3.27 15.53
C ALA A 253 -11.53 -4.36 16.53
N GLU A 254 -12.43 -5.32 16.80
CA GLU A 254 -12.18 -6.51 17.62
C GLU A 254 -10.95 -7.29 17.13
N ARG A 255 -10.90 -7.63 15.83
CA ARG A 255 -9.79 -8.40 15.24
C ARG A 255 -8.46 -7.65 15.29
N LEU A 256 -8.50 -6.34 15.08
CA LEU A 256 -7.32 -5.47 15.13
C LEU A 256 -6.75 -5.39 16.56
N LEU A 257 -7.62 -5.22 17.55
CA LEU A 257 -7.24 -5.01 18.95
C LEU A 257 -6.94 -6.30 19.72
N SER A 258 -7.56 -7.41 19.35
CA SER A 258 -7.27 -8.74 19.95
C SER A 258 -5.81 -9.13 19.75
N ASN A 259 -5.21 -8.69 18.65
CA ASN A 259 -3.79 -8.89 18.39
C ASN A 259 -2.89 -7.86 19.07
N ASP A 260 -3.38 -6.84 19.78
CA ASP A 260 -2.61 -5.68 20.24
C ASP A 260 -2.24 -5.74 21.75
N ALA A 261 -2.09 -6.93 22.34
CA ALA A 261 -1.80 -7.07 23.77
C ALA A 261 -0.47 -6.39 24.21
N ASP A 262 0.51 -6.30 23.30
CA ASP A 262 1.84 -5.71 23.52
C ASP A 262 1.95 -4.25 23.03
N GLY A 263 0.85 -3.62 22.61
CA GLY A 263 0.84 -2.25 22.08
C GLY A 263 1.48 -2.08 20.69
N ARG A 264 1.87 -3.16 20.00
CA ARG A 264 2.49 -3.11 18.67
C ARG A 264 1.55 -3.44 17.51
N GLY A 265 0.25 -3.54 17.77
CA GLY A 265 -0.81 -3.87 16.80
C GLY A 265 -0.82 -2.92 15.60
N LEU A 266 -0.75 -1.61 15.84
CA LEU A 266 -0.63 -0.61 14.77
C LEU A 266 0.55 -0.90 13.84
N SER A 267 1.74 -1.17 14.40
CA SER A 267 2.94 -1.42 13.59
C SER A 267 2.85 -2.73 12.81
N ARG A 268 2.26 -3.78 13.39
CA ARG A 268 2.03 -5.06 12.72
C ARG A 268 1.02 -4.92 11.59
N PHE A 269 -0.16 -4.37 11.88
CA PHE A 269 -1.22 -4.15 10.89
C PHE A 269 -0.74 -3.27 9.72
N SER A 270 -0.15 -2.11 10.02
CA SER A 270 0.37 -1.21 8.98
C SER A 270 1.42 -1.87 8.09
N THR A 271 2.23 -2.76 8.66
CA THR A 271 3.24 -3.52 7.91
C THR A 271 2.62 -4.60 7.04
N ASP A 272 1.61 -5.31 7.53
CA ASP A 272 0.91 -6.35 6.78
C ASP A 272 0.12 -5.76 5.61
N LEU A 273 -0.65 -4.69 5.86
CA LEU A 273 -1.40 -4.00 4.82
C LEU A 273 -0.48 -3.39 3.76
N ARG A 274 0.61 -2.75 4.17
CA ARG A 274 1.63 -2.22 3.25
C ARG A 274 2.25 -3.31 2.39
N ARG A 275 2.65 -4.44 2.98
CA ARG A 275 3.19 -5.58 2.24
C ARG A 275 2.18 -6.09 1.22
N GLN A 276 0.92 -6.21 1.61
CA GLN A 276 -0.15 -6.65 0.70
C GLN A 276 -0.29 -5.71 -0.50
N VAL A 277 -0.40 -4.39 -0.29
CA VAL A 277 -0.53 -3.39 -1.36
C VAL A 277 0.72 -3.35 -2.25
N MET A 278 1.91 -3.35 -1.66
CA MET A 278 3.17 -3.28 -2.41
C MET A 278 3.42 -4.53 -3.25
N ASN A 279 3.10 -5.71 -2.74
CA ASN A 279 3.22 -6.96 -3.51
C ASN A 279 2.29 -6.97 -4.73
N VAL A 280 1.05 -6.49 -4.57
CA VAL A 280 0.12 -6.35 -5.70
C VAL A 280 0.67 -5.33 -6.71
N ALA A 281 1.17 -4.19 -6.24
CA ALA A 281 1.77 -3.17 -7.10
C ALA A 281 3.01 -3.68 -7.85
N ALA A 282 3.86 -4.48 -7.21
CA ALA A 282 5.04 -5.09 -7.83
C ALA A 282 4.69 -5.99 -9.03
N LEU A 283 3.49 -6.59 -9.02
CA LEU A 283 2.99 -7.44 -10.09
C LEU A 283 2.17 -6.68 -11.13
N ALA A 284 1.40 -5.68 -10.71
CA ALA A 284 0.40 -5.02 -11.56
C ALA A 284 0.88 -3.72 -12.23
N VAL A 285 1.96 -3.09 -11.75
CA VAL A 285 2.44 -1.81 -12.29
C VAL A 285 3.49 -2.03 -13.37
N ASP A 286 3.06 -1.88 -14.62
CA ASP A 286 3.92 -2.02 -15.79
C ASP A 286 4.76 -0.77 -16.07
N PRO A 287 6.01 -0.94 -16.56
CA PRO A 287 6.84 0.16 -17.02
C PRO A 287 6.16 0.91 -18.19
N PRO A 288 6.30 2.25 -18.27
CA PRO A 288 5.86 3.02 -19.43
C PRO A 288 6.47 2.47 -20.74
N PRO A 289 5.66 2.29 -21.81
CA PRO A 289 6.15 1.78 -23.10
C PRO A 289 7.33 2.59 -23.67
N GLY A 290 7.37 3.90 -23.41
CA GLY A 290 8.46 4.79 -23.81
C GLY A 290 9.84 4.34 -23.34
N ILE A 291 9.97 3.68 -22.17
CA ILE A 291 11.26 3.14 -21.70
C ILE A 291 11.80 2.11 -22.70
N ARG A 292 10.96 1.16 -23.12
CA ARG A 292 11.35 0.07 -24.03
C ARG A 292 11.67 0.63 -25.41
N ARG A 293 10.82 1.54 -25.91
CA ARG A 293 10.96 2.17 -27.22
C ARG A 293 12.27 2.95 -27.34
N ILE A 294 12.55 3.88 -26.42
CA ILE A 294 13.77 4.71 -26.43
C ILE A 294 15.03 3.83 -26.34
N LYS A 295 15.02 2.78 -25.50
CA LYS A 295 16.14 1.84 -25.40
C LYS A 295 16.39 1.03 -26.67
N GLY A 296 15.32 0.54 -27.30
CA GLY A 296 15.43 -0.21 -28.57
C GLY A 296 15.98 0.67 -29.69
N GLU A 297 15.51 1.92 -29.79
CA GLU A 297 16.00 2.89 -30.77
C GLU A 297 17.45 3.31 -30.52
N HIS A 298 17.84 3.50 -29.25
CA HIS A 298 19.23 3.80 -28.87
C HIS A 298 20.16 2.63 -29.21
N SER A 299 19.74 1.39 -28.91
CA SER A 299 20.52 0.18 -29.22
C SER A 299 20.70 -0.01 -30.72
N ARG A 300 19.63 0.17 -31.51
CA ARG A 300 19.70 0.13 -32.99
C ARG A 300 20.58 1.23 -33.58
N SER A 301 20.51 2.44 -33.01
CA SER A 301 21.36 3.56 -33.46
C SER A 301 22.85 3.28 -33.21
N ARG A 302 23.18 2.72 -32.04
CA ARG A 302 24.55 2.31 -31.69
C ARG A 302 25.05 1.18 -32.58
N LEU A 303 24.21 0.21 -32.90
CA LEU A 303 24.54 -0.86 -33.85
C LEU A 303 24.83 -0.29 -35.25
N ALA A 304 23.98 0.60 -35.76
CA ALA A 304 24.18 1.23 -37.07
C ALA A 304 25.47 2.09 -37.11
N GLU A 305 25.89 2.66 -35.98
CA GLU A 305 27.16 3.36 -35.87
C GLU A 305 28.35 2.40 -35.87
N LEU A 306 28.26 1.27 -35.16
CA LEU A 306 29.27 0.21 -35.20
C LEU A 306 29.40 -0.38 -36.62
N GLU A 307 28.28 -0.59 -37.32
CA GLU A 307 28.25 -1.03 -38.73
C GLU A 307 28.99 -0.09 -39.68
N LYS A 308 28.95 1.22 -39.41
CA LYS A 308 29.67 2.22 -40.22
C LYS A 308 31.16 2.28 -39.90
N ARG A 309 31.57 1.91 -38.69
CA ARG A 309 32.97 2.01 -38.21
C ARG A 309 33.75 0.70 -38.43
N ALA A 310 33.07 -0.43 -38.39
CA ALA A 310 33.66 -1.75 -38.58
C ALA A 310 33.67 -2.16 -40.05
N ASN A 311 34.67 -2.95 -40.46
CA ASN A 311 34.55 -3.72 -41.70
C ASN A 311 33.35 -4.68 -41.54
N ALA A 312 32.54 -4.84 -42.59
CA ALA A 312 31.27 -5.57 -42.58
C ALA A 312 31.31 -7.03 -42.05
N ASN A 313 32.51 -7.59 -41.82
CA ASN A 313 32.77 -8.94 -41.31
C ASN A 313 33.54 -8.97 -39.98
N SER A 314 33.51 -7.92 -39.16
CA SER A 314 34.14 -8.01 -37.82
C SER A 314 33.26 -8.88 -36.91
N GLU A 315 33.86 -9.88 -36.25
CA GLU A 315 33.20 -10.73 -35.24
C GLU A 315 32.46 -9.91 -34.16
N GLU A 316 32.97 -8.72 -33.82
CA GLU A 316 32.34 -7.78 -32.88
C GLU A 316 30.94 -7.31 -33.33
N LEU A 317 30.74 -7.17 -34.65
CA LEU A 317 29.48 -6.76 -35.24
C LEU A 317 28.44 -7.88 -35.20
N GLU A 318 28.85 -9.10 -35.57
CA GLU A 318 27.99 -10.28 -35.49
C GLU A 318 27.57 -10.56 -34.05
N LEU A 319 28.52 -10.45 -33.12
CA LEU A 319 28.25 -10.60 -31.69
C LEU A 319 27.28 -9.52 -31.19
N ALA A 320 27.46 -8.26 -31.59
CA ALA A 320 26.54 -7.18 -31.23
C ALA A 320 25.12 -7.39 -31.78
N LYS A 321 24.99 -7.90 -33.02
CA LYS A 321 23.68 -8.24 -33.63
C LYS A 321 22.98 -9.34 -32.84
N LEU A 322 23.67 -10.45 -32.61
CA LEU A 322 23.15 -11.60 -31.86
C LEU A 322 22.72 -11.17 -30.46
N PHE A 323 23.54 -10.38 -29.75
CA PHE A 323 23.18 -9.87 -28.43
C PHE A 323 21.93 -9.00 -28.45
N ILE A 324 21.73 -8.15 -29.46
CA ILE A 324 20.55 -7.28 -29.55
C ILE A 324 19.30 -8.14 -29.82
N GLU A 325 19.36 -9.03 -30.81
CA GLU A 325 18.24 -9.90 -31.18
C GLU A 325 17.83 -10.83 -30.02
N GLU A 326 18.80 -11.47 -29.37
CA GLU A 326 18.55 -12.35 -28.22
C GLU A 326 17.98 -11.55 -27.03
N ASN A 327 18.50 -10.35 -26.75
CA ASN A 327 17.94 -9.50 -25.71
C ASN A 327 16.51 -9.01 -26.02
N GLU A 328 16.17 -8.75 -27.28
CA GLU A 328 14.80 -8.39 -27.67
C GLU A 328 13.86 -9.59 -27.50
N SER A 329 14.25 -10.76 -28.01
CA SER A 329 13.51 -12.02 -27.85
C SER A 329 13.27 -12.39 -26.38
N LEU A 330 14.31 -12.30 -25.53
CA LEU A 330 14.21 -12.58 -24.10
C LEU A 330 13.30 -11.60 -23.38
N LYS A 331 13.29 -10.31 -23.78
CA LYS A 331 12.37 -9.32 -23.21
C LYS A 331 10.92 -9.63 -23.58
N ASP A 332 10.66 -10.03 -24.82
CA ASP A 332 9.32 -10.44 -25.27
C ASP A 332 8.83 -11.69 -24.54
N ALA A 333 9.67 -12.71 -24.44
CA ALA A 333 9.35 -13.92 -23.68
C ALA A 333 9.05 -13.61 -22.20
N LEU A 334 9.80 -12.68 -21.59
CA LEU A 334 9.60 -12.26 -20.21
C LEU A 334 8.30 -11.48 -20.03
N GLU A 335 7.91 -10.65 -21.00
CA GLU A 335 6.62 -9.95 -21.01
C GLU A 335 5.45 -10.92 -21.10
N ILE A 336 5.53 -11.91 -22.00
CA ILE A 336 4.54 -12.98 -22.15
C ILE A 336 4.42 -13.78 -20.85
N ALA A 337 5.54 -14.19 -20.26
CA ALA A 337 5.55 -14.94 -19.01
C ALA A 337 4.95 -14.13 -17.85
N ARG A 338 5.25 -12.82 -17.76
CA ARG A 338 4.65 -11.92 -16.77
C ARG A 338 3.15 -11.79 -16.94
N ALA A 339 2.67 -11.62 -18.18
CA ALA A 339 1.24 -11.54 -18.47
C ALA A 339 0.51 -12.83 -18.05
N GLU A 340 1.10 -14.00 -18.29
CA GLU A 340 0.52 -15.27 -17.85
C GLU A 340 0.56 -15.42 -16.32
N ILE A 341 1.64 -15.02 -15.64
CA ILE A 341 1.70 -14.99 -14.16
C ILE A 341 0.62 -14.07 -13.60
N ALA A 342 0.44 -12.87 -14.15
CA ALA A 342 -0.59 -11.92 -13.70
C ALA A 342 -2.00 -12.50 -13.86
N LYS A 343 -2.26 -13.20 -14.96
CA LYS A 343 -3.53 -13.90 -15.22
C LYS A 343 -3.76 -15.07 -14.26
N GLN A 344 -2.73 -15.85 -13.94
CA GLN A 344 -2.83 -16.94 -12.97
C GLN A 344 -3.01 -16.39 -11.54
N ALA A 345 -2.32 -15.31 -11.18
CA ALA A 345 -2.52 -14.62 -9.91
C ALA A 345 -3.95 -14.08 -9.78
N ALA A 346 -4.48 -13.44 -10.83
CA ALA A 346 -5.87 -12.99 -10.85
C ALA A 346 -6.88 -14.14 -10.68
N ARG A 347 -6.59 -15.32 -11.22
CA ARG A 347 -7.40 -16.53 -11.01
C ARG A 347 -7.32 -17.07 -9.58
N ALA A 348 -6.12 -17.14 -9.02
CA ALA A 348 -5.90 -17.56 -7.63
C ALA A 348 -6.63 -16.61 -6.67
N ASP A 349 -6.48 -15.30 -6.87
CA ASP A 349 -7.16 -14.26 -6.12
C ASP A 349 -8.70 -14.35 -6.20
N ALA A 350 -9.23 -14.63 -7.39
CA ALA A 350 -10.68 -14.83 -7.58
C ALA A 350 -11.17 -16.10 -6.86
N ALA A 351 -10.37 -17.17 -6.85
CA ALA A 351 -10.67 -18.40 -6.14
C ALA A 351 -10.61 -18.21 -4.61
N GLU A 352 -9.60 -17.50 -4.09
CA GLU A 352 -9.52 -17.13 -2.67
C GLU A 352 -10.72 -16.28 -2.26
N TYR A 353 -11.08 -15.27 -3.08
CA TYR A 353 -12.26 -14.46 -2.82
C TYR A 353 -13.55 -15.29 -2.82
N ALA A 354 -13.70 -16.25 -3.74
CA ALA A 354 -14.85 -17.15 -3.75
C ALA A 354 -14.89 -18.02 -2.48
N VAL A 355 -13.74 -18.52 -2.03
CA VAL A 355 -13.64 -19.29 -0.79
C VAL A 355 -13.98 -18.44 0.43
N ASP A 356 -13.46 -17.21 0.50
CA ASP A 356 -13.75 -16.29 1.61
C ASP A 356 -15.21 -15.83 1.60
N ALA A 357 -15.80 -15.63 0.42
CA ALA A 357 -17.23 -15.35 0.28
C ALA A 357 -18.10 -16.54 0.71
N ILE A 358 -17.68 -17.77 0.39
CA ILE A 358 -18.34 -18.99 0.87
C ILE A 358 -18.19 -19.13 2.39
N LYS A 359 -17.02 -18.85 2.95
CA LYS A 359 -16.81 -18.87 4.40
C LYS A 359 -17.66 -17.82 5.10
N SER A 360 -17.66 -16.57 4.62
CA SER A 360 -18.52 -15.53 5.17
C SER A 360 -20.00 -15.87 5.02
N ASN A 361 -20.39 -16.50 3.91
CA ASN A 361 -21.75 -16.98 3.70
C ASN A 361 -22.11 -18.18 4.58
N GLN A 362 -21.16 -19.06 4.91
CA GLN A 362 -21.38 -20.18 5.84
C GLN A 362 -21.46 -19.72 7.28
N THR A 363 -20.75 -18.65 7.66
CA THR A 363 -20.97 -17.99 8.95
C THR A 363 -22.34 -17.33 9.01
N THR A 364 -22.90 -16.85 7.88
CA THR A 364 -24.26 -16.27 7.85
C THR A 364 -25.38 -17.28 7.55
N ALA A 365 -25.10 -18.45 6.97
CA ALA A 365 -26.11 -19.45 6.62
C ALA A 365 -26.53 -20.32 7.83
N THR A 366 -25.77 -20.28 8.93
CA THR A 366 -26.26 -20.74 10.24
C THR A 366 -27.14 -19.71 10.95
N ASP A 367 -27.21 -18.47 10.43
CA ASP A 367 -27.86 -17.30 11.02
C ASP A 367 -28.92 -16.72 10.06
N GLU A 368 -29.59 -17.56 9.26
CA GLU A 368 -30.68 -17.12 8.35
C GLU A 368 -31.97 -16.68 9.09
N ASP A 369 -31.94 -16.64 10.42
CA ASP A 369 -32.97 -16.02 11.28
C ASP A 369 -32.43 -14.83 12.12
N GLU A 370 -31.29 -14.22 11.77
CA GLU A 370 -30.78 -13.09 12.56
C GLU A 370 -31.30 -11.72 12.07
N GLU A 371 -32.24 -11.21 12.89
CA GLU A 371 -32.61 -9.81 13.08
C GLU A 371 -31.40 -8.86 13.11
N GLU A 372 -31.66 -7.55 13.05
CA GLU A 372 -30.67 -6.48 13.27
C GLU A 372 -29.55 -6.91 14.24
N VAL A 373 -28.28 -6.78 13.84
CA VAL A 373 -27.14 -7.02 14.76
C VAL A 373 -27.16 -5.88 15.78
N GLN A 374 -28.04 -6.02 16.76
CA GLN A 374 -28.01 -5.32 18.01
C GLN A 374 -26.93 -6.00 18.86
N PRO A 375 -26.22 -5.26 19.73
CA PRO A 375 -25.27 -5.86 20.65
C PRO A 375 -25.96 -6.97 21.42
N GLN A 376 -25.55 -8.24 21.23
CA GLN A 376 -26.13 -9.33 22.00
C GLN A 376 -25.86 -9.06 23.48
N LEU A 377 -26.94 -8.88 24.24
CA LEU A 377 -26.85 -8.64 25.67
C LEU A 377 -26.10 -9.81 26.33
N PRO A 378 -25.17 -9.52 27.23
CA PRO A 378 -24.40 -10.55 27.91
C PRO A 378 -25.30 -11.44 28.77
N LYS A 379 -25.02 -12.74 28.75
CA LYS A 379 -25.75 -13.72 29.57
C LYS A 379 -25.25 -13.68 31.02
N PRO A 380 -26.10 -13.95 32.02
CA PRO A 380 -25.65 -14.05 33.41
C PRO A 380 -24.52 -15.09 33.56
N GLY A 381 -23.42 -14.70 34.19
CA GLY A 381 -22.21 -15.50 34.36
C GLY A 381 -21.22 -15.48 33.20
N GLU A 382 -21.55 -14.82 32.08
CA GLU A 382 -20.65 -14.66 30.94
C GLU A 382 -19.46 -13.77 31.32
N ALA A 383 -18.31 -14.02 30.69
CA ALA A 383 -17.15 -13.14 30.79
C ALA A 383 -16.75 -12.67 29.39
N ARG A 384 -16.64 -11.35 29.22
CA ARG A 384 -16.18 -10.71 27.98
C ARG A 384 -15.00 -9.81 28.28
N TYR A 385 -14.26 -9.49 27.22
CA TYR A 385 -13.01 -8.76 27.31
C TYR A 385 -13.08 -7.49 26.46
N TYR A 386 -12.57 -6.39 27.00
CA TYR A 386 -12.61 -5.09 26.33
C TYR A 386 -11.25 -4.46 26.34
N LYS A 387 -10.84 -3.90 25.21
CA LYS A 387 -9.66 -3.06 25.12
C LYS A 387 -10.06 -1.60 25.10
N LYS A 388 -9.41 -0.81 25.95
CA LYS A 388 -9.52 0.64 25.91
C LYS A 388 -8.72 1.20 24.74
N THR A 389 -9.39 1.97 23.90
CA THR A 389 -8.77 2.58 22.71
C THR A 389 -8.34 4.01 23.00
N HIS A 390 -9.22 4.80 23.63
CA HIS A 390 -8.94 6.18 24.05
C HIS A 390 -9.84 6.60 25.23
N SER A 391 -9.59 7.78 25.79
CA SER A 391 -10.38 8.37 26.87
C SER A 391 -11.03 9.67 26.43
N LYS A 392 -12.31 9.83 26.75
CA LYS A 392 -12.99 11.12 26.75
C LYS A 392 -12.95 11.73 28.16
N PRO A 393 -13.34 13.01 28.34
CA PRO A 393 -13.36 13.63 29.67
C PRO A 393 -14.21 12.83 30.68
N SER A 394 -15.34 12.27 30.24
CA SER A 394 -16.34 11.63 31.10
C SER A 394 -16.34 10.09 31.10
N TYR A 395 -15.75 9.43 30.10
CA TYR A 395 -15.75 7.96 29.98
C TYR A 395 -14.57 7.46 29.15
N ASP A 396 -14.26 6.16 29.24
CA ASP A 396 -13.30 5.49 28.38
C ASP A 396 -14.03 4.83 27.21
N VAL A 397 -13.45 4.87 26.00
CA VAL A 397 -13.99 4.16 24.84
C VAL A 397 -13.41 2.76 24.82
N LEU A 398 -14.29 1.77 24.90
CA LEU A 398 -13.96 0.36 25.05
C LEU A 398 -14.52 -0.41 23.86
N VAL A 399 -13.69 -1.30 23.32
CA VAL A 399 -14.07 -2.17 22.20
C VAL A 399 -13.89 -3.61 22.65
N GLU A 400 -14.90 -4.43 22.38
CA GLU A 400 -14.84 -5.86 22.69
C GLU A 400 -13.70 -6.54 21.92
N ILE A 401 -13.00 -7.45 22.58
CA ILE A 401 -11.88 -8.23 22.04
C ILE A 401 -11.98 -9.67 22.54
N LEU A 402 -11.21 -10.55 21.91
CA LEU A 402 -10.93 -11.87 22.46
C LEU A 402 -10.09 -11.77 23.74
N ASP A 403 -10.07 -12.84 24.54
CA ASP A 403 -9.23 -12.92 25.73
C ASP A 403 -7.76 -12.60 25.39
N CYS A 404 -7.15 -11.70 26.17
CA CYS A 404 -5.75 -11.35 26.04
C CYS A 404 -4.78 -12.47 26.45
N GLY A 405 -5.29 -13.59 27.01
CA GLY A 405 -4.52 -14.78 27.36
C GLY A 405 -3.63 -14.62 28.60
N HIS A 406 -3.68 -13.46 29.26
CA HIS A 406 -2.98 -13.22 30.51
C HIS A 406 -3.81 -13.67 31.73
N ASN A 407 -3.13 -14.07 32.79
CA ASN A 407 -3.72 -14.45 34.07
C ASN A 407 -3.57 -13.38 35.16
N SER A 408 -3.12 -12.17 34.81
CA SER A 408 -2.78 -11.10 35.76
C SER A 408 -3.95 -10.12 35.95
N TRP A 409 -5.11 -10.65 36.36
CA TRP A 409 -6.33 -9.86 36.55
C TRP A 409 -6.38 -9.23 37.94
N GLN A 410 -6.63 -7.92 37.99
CA GLN A 410 -6.71 -7.15 39.22
C GLN A 410 -8.08 -6.48 39.31
N SER A 411 -8.72 -6.54 40.48
CA SER A 411 -10.02 -5.89 40.70
C SER A 411 -9.93 -4.39 40.41
N ALA A 412 -10.91 -3.88 39.66
CA ALA A 412 -10.93 -2.50 39.19
C ALA A 412 -12.28 -1.82 39.44
N ASN A 413 -12.95 -2.16 40.54
CA ASN A 413 -14.31 -1.69 40.87
C ASN A 413 -14.41 -0.14 41.03
N LYS A 414 -13.28 0.55 41.18
CA LYS A 414 -13.18 2.03 41.29
C LYS A 414 -12.87 2.73 39.96
N ALA A 415 -12.85 2.02 38.83
CA ALA A 415 -12.55 2.58 37.52
C ALA A 415 -13.78 3.24 36.88
N ASP A 416 -14.19 4.40 37.40
CA ASP A 416 -15.45 5.06 37.02
C ASP A 416 -15.57 5.38 35.53
N LYS A 417 -14.45 5.74 34.87
CA LYS A 417 -14.44 6.02 33.42
C LYS A 417 -14.65 4.77 32.57
N ALA A 418 -14.04 3.65 32.96
CA ALA A 418 -14.20 2.37 32.27
C ALA A 418 -15.63 1.84 32.43
N ARG A 419 -16.21 1.98 33.64
CA ARG A 419 -17.62 1.66 33.89
C ARG A 419 -18.54 2.45 32.97
N LYS A 420 -18.47 3.79 33.01
CA LYS A 420 -19.26 4.67 32.12
C LYS A 420 -19.05 4.36 30.63
N GLY A 421 -17.84 3.92 30.26
CA GLY A 421 -17.53 3.44 28.92
C GLY A 421 -18.35 2.21 28.52
N LEU A 422 -18.34 1.18 29.38
CA LEU A 422 -19.11 -0.05 29.18
C LEU A 422 -20.61 0.22 29.15
N GLU A 423 -21.11 1.08 30.05
CA GLU A 423 -22.54 1.47 30.09
C GLU A 423 -22.97 2.08 28.76
N ARG A 424 -22.10 2.91 28.16
CA ARG A 424 -22.38 3.56 26.89
C ARG A 424 -22.33 2.59 25.71
N SER A 425 -21.39 1.64 25.70
CA SER A 425 -21.22 0.71 24.59
C SER A 425 -22.22 -0.46 24.60
N ILE A 426 -22.61 -0.93 25.79
CA ILE A 426 -23.45 -2.14 25.95
C ILE A 426 -24.88 -1.77 26.37
N GLY A 427 -25.08 -0.61 27.02
CA GLY A 427 -26.39 -0.18 27.52
C GLY A 427 -26.84 -0.88 28.82
N ASP A 428 -26.02 -1.79 29.36
CA ASP A 428 -26.31 -2.58 30.55
C ASP A 428 -25.37 -2.21 31.71
N GLN A 429 -25.83 -2.32 32.96
CA GLN A 429 -25.07 -2.11 34.19
C GLN A 429 -25.03 -3.35 35.10
N THR A 430 -25.60 -4.48 34.67
CA THR A 430 -25.81 -5.65 35.52
C THR A 430 -24.56 -6.47 35.82
N TRP A 431 -23.36 -6.00 35.44
CA TRP A 431 -22.15 -6.79 35.67
C TRP A 431 -21.75 -6.92 37.13
N ARG A 432 -21.42 -8.14 37.54
CA ARG A 432 -20.98 -8.47 38.89
C ARG A 432 -19.57 -7.98 39.21
N ASN A 433 -18.62 -8.12 38.29
CA ASN A 433 -17.21 -7.80 38.55
C ASN A 433 -16.52 -7.16 37.35
N LEU A 434 -15.63 -6.21 37.64
CA LEU A 434 -14.74 -5.58 36.66
C LEU A 434 -13.28 -5.78 37.07
N TYR A 435 -12.49 -6.33 36.15
CA TYR A 435 -11.06 -6.55 36.33
C TYR A 435 -10.26 -5.84 35.24
N HIS A 436 -9.05 -5.41 35.56
CA HIS A 436 -8.08 -4.92 34.59
C HIS A 436 -6.85 -5.86 34.53
N CYS A 437 -6.28 -6.02 33.35
CA CYS A 437 -5.09 -6.84 33.15
C CYS A 437 -3.82 -6.02 33.43
N GLY A 438 -3.03 -6.45 34.42
CA GLY A 438 -1.78 -5.79 34.81
C GLY A 438 -0.60 -5.99 33.85
N LYS A 439 -0.75 -6.82 32.79
CA LYS A 439 0.31 -7.11 31.80
C LYS A 439 0.08 -6.47 30.44
N CYS A 440 -1.15 -6.12 30.08
CA CYS A 440 -1.46 -5.55 28.77
C CYS A 440 -0.97 -4.11 28.66
N GLN A 441 -0.37 -3.75 27.52
CA GLN A 441 0.08 -2.40 27.21
C GLN A 441 -0.89 -1.68 26.27
N GLY A 442 -0.76 -0.35 26.15
CA GLY A 442 -1.53 0.45 25.18
C GLY A 442 -3.02 0.55 25.49
N GLY A 443 -3.38 1.16 26.63
CA GLY A 443 -4.77 1.43 27.03
C GLY A 443 -5.31 0.51 28.12
N GLY A 444 -4.77 -0.71 28.24
CA GLY A 444 -5.23 -1.69 29.22
C GLY A 444 -6.42 -2.52 28.73
N VAL A 445 -6.47 -3.77 29.19
CA VAL A 445 -7.56 -4.72 28.86
C VAL A 445 -8.40 -4.96 30.11
N TRP A 446 -9.71 -5.01 29.92
CA TRP A 446 -10.72 -5.17 30.96
C TRP A 446 -11.41 -6.51 30.77
N LYS A 447 -11.64 -7.23 31.87
CA LYS A 447 -12.51 -8.40 31.91
C LYS A 447 -13.73 -8.03 32.71
N VAL A 448 -14.90 -8.18 32.08
CA VAL A 448 -16.20 -7.91 32.68
C VAL A 448 -16.90 -9.25 32.86
N VAL A 449 -17.45 -9.48 34.05
CA VAL A 449 -18.21 -10.70 34.37
C VAL A 449 -19.62 -10.28 34.75
N TRP A 450 -20.61 -10.80 34.03
CA TRP A 450 -22.02 -10.45 34.23
C TRP A 450 -22.65 -11.19 35.38
#